data_AF-A0A2T2VKS9-F1
#
_entry.id   AF-A0A2T2VKS9-F1
#
_cell.length_a   1.000
_cell.length_b   1.000
_cell.length_c   1.000
_cell.angle_alpha   90.00
_cell.angle_beta   90.00
_cell.angle_gamma   90.00
#
_symmetry.space_group_name_H-M   'P 1'
#
loop_
_entity.id
_entity.type
_entity.pdbx_description
1 polymer ?
#
loop_
_entity_poly.entity_id
_entity_poly.type
_entity_poly.pdbx_seq_one_letter_code
_entity_poly.pdbx_strand_id
1 'polypeptide(L)'
;MKEQYMQLTIELAKKNIKADQGGPFGAMVVNEDTIISKATNLVTSTNDPTAHAEIMAIRKAGNQLEHFDLSGYTLFASCEPCPMCLGAIYWARISKVYFAATKGDAAAIHFDDHNIYQAIEVFKEWDNKEDKTLY
;
A
#
# COMPACT_ATOMS: atom_id res chain seq x y z
N MET A 1 5.99 -13.17 16.45
CA MET A 1 6.14 -13.19 14.97
C MET A 1 5.51 -11.96 14.31
N LYS A 2 4.20 -11.74 14.45
CA LYS A 2 3.52 -10.53 13.92
C LYS A 2 4.22 -9.20 14.30
N GLU A 3 4.56 -9.00 15.57
CA GLU A 3 5.24 -7.79 16.04
C GLU A 3 6.63 -7.60 15.44
N GLN A 4 7.38 -8.69 15.26
CA GLN A 4 8.70 -8.66 14.64
C GLN A 4 8.63 -8.22 13.18
N TYR A 5 7.67 -8.76 12.40
CA TYR A 5 7.45 -8.32 11.01
C TYR A 5 6.99 -6.87 10.95
N MET A 6 6.14 -6.43 11.88
CA MET A 6 5.72 -5.04 11.95
C MET A 6 6.90 -4.10 12.27
N GLN A 7 7.74 -4.44 13.24
CA GLN A 7 8.95 -3.68 13.55
C GLN A 7 9.88 -3.59 12.33
N LEU A 8 10.11 -4.70 11.63
CA LEU A 8 10.90 -4.70 10.40
C LEU A 8 10.28 -3.81 9.30
N THR A 9 8.95 -3.78 9.21
CA THR A 9 8.21 -2.92 8.26
C THR A 9 8.38 -1.44 8.58
N ILE A 10 8.33 -1.07 9.85
CA ILE A 10 8.58 0.30 10.31
C ILE A 10 10.03 0.71 10.06
N GLU A 11 10.99 -0.20 10.29
CA GLU A 11 12.40 0.09 10.00
C GLU A 11 12.67 0.26 8.50
N LEU A 12 11.95 -0.44 7.62
CA LEU A 12 12.00 -0.20 6.18
C LEU A 12 11.54 1.23 5.84
N ALA A 13 10.41 1.66 6.40
CA ALA A 13 9.89 3.01 6.21
C ALA A 13 10.90 4.09 6.66
N LYS A 14 11.49 3.93 7.85
CA LYS A 14 12.52 4.86 8.36
C LYS A 14 13.77 4.91 7.48
N LYS A 15 14.20 3.77 6.94
CA LYS A 15 15.36 3.71 6.03
C LYS A 15 15.07 4.42 4.69
N ASN A 16 13.84 4.35 4.20
CA ASN A 16 13.45 5.00 2.94
C ASN A 16 13.64 6.52 3.00
N ILE A 17 13.27 7.14 4.11
CA ILE A 17 13.46 8.58 4.36
C ILE A 17 14.95 8.93 4.30
N LYS A 18 15.80 8.14 4.99
CA LYS A 18 17.25 8.39 5.03
C LYS A 18 17.91 8.21 3.68
N ALA A 19 17.35 7.37 2.81
CA ALA A 19 17.84 7.11 1.47
C ALA A 19 17.26 8.08 0.41
N ASP A 20 16.35 8.97 0.80
CA ASP A 20 15.66 9.93 -0.07
C ASP A 20 15.01 9.29 -1.31
N GLN A 21 14.45 8.08 -1.14
CA GLN A 21 13.83 7.33 -2.24
C GLN A 21 12.33 7.58 -2.39
N GLY A 22 11.67 8.17 -1.38
CA GLY A 22 10.24 8.43 -1.38
C GLY A 22 9.69 8.69 0.01
N GLY A 23 8.37 8.60 0.14
CA GLY A 23 7.66 8.85 1.40
C GLY A 23 8.01 7.87 2.53
N PRO A 24 7.61 8.18 3.78
CA PRO A 24 7.95 7.40 4.97
C PRO A 24 7.11 6.11 5.11
N PHE A 25 7.03 5.29 4.05
CA PHE A 25 6.20 4.09 4.01
C PHE A 25 6.98 2.85 3.60
N GLY A 26 6.69 1.74 4.27
CA GLY A 26 7.25 0.42 4.03
C GLY A 26 6.17 -0.65 4.07
N ALA A 27 6.35 -1.71 3.28
CA ALA A 27 5.47 -2.86 3.28
C ALA A 27 6.23 -4.17 3.01
N MET A 28 5.66 -5.29 3.47
CA MET A 28 6.18 -6.62 3.19
C MET A 28 5.05 -7.64 3.01
N VAL A 29 5.30 -8.63 2.16
CA VAL A 29 4.44 -9.81 1.98
C VAL A 29 5.13 -10.99 2.65
N VAL A 30 4.39 -11.69 3.51
CA VAL A 30 4.86 -12.84 4.29
C VAL A 30 3.93 -14.03 4.04
N ASN A 31 4.51 -15.21 3.88
CA ASN A 31 3.77 -16.48 3.90
C ASN A 31 4.29 -17.32 5.07
N GLU A 32 3.41 -17.65 6.01
CA GLU A 32 3.77 -18.31 7.27
C GLU A 32 4.92 -17.56 7.96
N ASP A 33 6.13 -18.10 7.92
CA ASP A 33 7.33 -17.52 8.54
C ASP A 33 8.35 -16.99 7.52
N THR A 34 8.00 -17.04 6.22
CA THR A 34 8.88 -16.64 5.12
C THR A 34 8.51 -15.25 4.59
N ILE A 35 9.47 -14.34 4.61
CA ILE A 35 9.30 -13.04 3.95
C ILE A 35 9.50 -13.24 2.45
N ILE A 36 8.43 -13.03 1.68
CA ILE A 36 8.43 -13.14 0.23
C ILE A 36 8.96 -11.86 -0.39
N SER A 37 8.44 -10.71 0.04
CA SER A 37 8.87 -9.42 -0.50
C SER A 37 8.97 -8.35 0.58
N LYS A 38 9.82 -7.36 0.31
CA LYS A 38 9.98 -6.12 1.08
C LYS A 38 10.07 -4.98 0.07
N ALA A 39 9.34 -3.89 0.33
CA ALA A 39 9.35 -2.70 -0.48
C ALA A 39 9.08 -1.44 0.35
N THR A 40 9.37 -0.29 -0.26
CA THR A 40 9.13 1.04 0.28
C THR A 40 8.43 1.90 -0.77
N ASN A 41 7.94 3.08 -0.36
CA ASN A 41 7.40 4.05 -1.30
C ASN A 41 8.51 4.61 -2.20
N LEU A 42 8.30 4.60 -3.52
CA LEU A 42 9.27 5.04 -4.52
C LEU A 42 8.71 6.13 -5.44
N VAL A 43 7.64 6.81 -5.03
CA VAL A 43 6.89 7.75 -5.89
C VAL A 43 7.80 8.80 -6.53
N THR A 44 8.60 9.47 -5.71
CA THR A 44 9.46 10.57 -6.18
C THR A 44 10.72 10.07 -6.89
N SER A 45 11.31 8.96 -6.46
CA SER A 45 12.53 8.44 -7.09
C SER A 45 12.28 7.78 -8.43
N THR A 46 11.08 7.27 -8.68
CA THR A 46 10.72 6.57 -9.93
C THR A 46 9.77 7.34 -10.83
N ASN A 47 9.25 8.50 -10.37
CA ASN A 47 8.18 9.24 -11.05
C ASN A 47 6.93 8.39 -11.33
N ASP A 48 6.66 7.39 -10.48
CA ASP A 48 5.47 6.54 -10.55
C ASP A 48 4.55 6.89 -9.38
N PRO A 49 3.43 7.62 -9.60
CA PRO A 49 2.49 7.95 -8.52
C PRO A 49 1.83 6.72 -7.90
N THR A 50 1.90 5.56 -8.56
CA THR A 50 1.38 4.29 -8.04
C THR A 50 2.40 3.51 -7.22
N ALA A 51 3.67 3.92 -7.16
CA ALA A 51 4.75 3.22 -6.47
C ALA A 51 4.70 3.38 -4.94
N HIS A 52 3.52 3.19 -4.35
CA HIS A 52 3.33 3.07 -2.91
C HIS A 52 3.94 1.76 -2.39
N ALA A 53 4.27 1.73 -1.11
CA ALA A 53 5.00 0.60 -0.52
C ALA A 53 4.24 -0.73 -0.70
N GLU A 54 2.93 -0.73 -0.50
CA GLU A 54 2.06 -1.90 -0.64
C GLU A 54 2.00 -2.37 -2.09
N ILE A 55 1.83 -1.46 -3.05
CA ILE A 55 1.85 -1.75 -4.48
C ILE A 55 3.18 -2.40 -4.87
N MET A 56 4.29 -1.81 -4.45
CA MET A 56 5.63 -2.31 -4.75
C MET A 56 5.89 -3.68 -4.10
N ALA A 57 5.39 -3.90 -2.88
CA ALA A 57 5.52 -5.19 -2.20
C ALA A 57 4.71 -6.28 -2.92
N ILE A 58 3.48 -5.98 -3.34
CA ILE A 58 2.62 -6.89 -4.11
C ILE A 58 3.25 -7.21 -5.47
N ARG A 59 3.67 -6.19 -6.24
CA ARG A 59 4.34 -6.35 -7.55
C ARG A 59 5.57 -7.25 -7.41
N LYS A 60 6.42 -7.00 -6.40
CA LYS A 60 7.63 -7.78 -6.14
C LYS A 60 7.32 -9.22 -5.74
N ALA A 61 6.31 -9.44 -4.89
CA ALA A 61 5.88 -10.78 -4.51
C ALA A 61 5.37 -11.56 -5.73
N GLY A 62 4.52 -10.95 -6.55
CA GLY A 62 3.98 -11.62 -7.72
C GLY A 62 5.04 -11.97 -8.77
N ASN A 63 6.01 -11.08 -8.98
CA ASN A 63 7.16 -11.39 -9.85
C ASN A 63 8.03 -12.52 -9.31
N GLN A 64 8.29 -12.55 -7.99
CA GLN A 64 9.11 -13.60 -7.38
C GLN A 64 8.42 -14.97 -7.39
N LEU A 65 7.09 -14.99 -7.30
CA LEU A 65 6.28 -16.21 -7.30
C LEU A 65 5.81 -16.62 -8.70
N GLU A 66 6.04 -15.77 -9.71
CA GLU A 66 5.47 -15.88 -11.05
C GLU A 66 3.94 -16.07 -11.04
N HIS A 67 3.27 -15.44 -10.06
CA HIS A 67 1.84 -15.61 -9.83
C HIS A 67 1.19 -14.34 -9.27
N PHE A 68 -0.03 -14.04 -9.69
CA PHE A 68 -0.74 -12.82 -9.26
C PHE A 68 -1.63 -13.02 -8.03
N ASP A 69 -2.02 -14.27 -7.75
CA ASP A 69 -2.89 -14.61 -6.62
C ASP A 69 -2.02 -14.83 -5.38
N LEU A 70 -2.23 -13.98 -4.37
CA LEU A 70 -1.55 -14.00 -3.08
C LEU A 70 -2.52 -14.43 -1.97
N SER A 71 -3.47 -15.31 -2.28
CA SER A 71 -4.27 -16.03 -1.28
C SER A 71 -3.37 -16.85 -0.35
N GLY A 72 -3.64 -16.79 0.96
CA GLY A 72 -2.81 -17.37 2.01
C GLY A 72 -1.70 -16.44 2.52
N TYR A 73 -1.34 -15.39 1.77
CA TYR A 73 -0.28 -14.47 2.16
C TYR A 73 -0.80 -13.34 3.06
N THR A 74 0.09 -12.81 3.89
CA THR A 74 -0.17 -11.68 4.79
C THR A 74 0.65 -10.47 4.37
N LEU A 75 0.02 -9.31 4.24
CA LEU A 75 0.69 -8.03 4.04
C LEU A 75 0.88 -7.32 5.38
N PHE A 76 2.08 -6.82 5.63
CA PHE A 76 2.35 -5.85 6.69
C PHE A 76 2.67 -4.49 6.06
N ALA A 77 2.03 -3.43 6.55
CA ALA A 77 2.24 -2.06 6.09
C ALA A 77 2.62 -1.15 7.27
N SER A 78 3.49 -0.17 7.07
CA SER A 78 3.86 0.77 8.13
C SER A 78 2.73 1.76 8.45
N CYS A 79 1.79 1.94 7.53
CA CYS A 79 0.60 2.78 7.67
C CYS A 79 -0.62 2.03 7.13
N GLU A 80 -1.81 2.47 7.52
CA GLU A 80 -3.09 2.03 6.94
C GLU A 80 -3.07 2.23 5.41
N PRO A 81 -3.39 1.19 4.61
CA PRO A 81 -3.36 1.30 3.15
C PRO A 81 -4.35 2.35 2.63
N CYS A 82 -3.88 3.20 1.72
CA CYS A 82 -4.75 4.15 1.00
C CYS A 82 -5.74 3.43 0.07
N PRO A 83 -6.78 4.11 -0.47
CA PRO A 83 -7.76 3.45 -1.34
C PRO A 83 -7.17 2.74 -2.57
N MET A 84 -6.11 3.30 -3.18
CA MET A 84 -5.40 2.63 -4.29
C MET A 84 -4.75 1.33 -3.83
N CYS A 85 -4.00 1.37 -2.73
CA CYS A 85 -3.34 0.18 -2.16
C CYS A 85 -4.36 -0.85 -1.70
N LEU A 86 -5.46 -0.42 -1.08
CA LEU A 86 -6.57 -1.27 -0.68
C LEU A 86 -7.17 -2.00 -1.88
N GLY A 87 -7.44 -1.28 -2.98
CA GLY A 87 -7.90 -1.90 -4.23
C GLY A 87 -6.93 -2.97 -4.73
N ALA A 88 -5.63 -2.69 -4.76
CA ALA A 88 -4.61 -3.65 -5.18
C ALA A 88 -4.51 -4.87 -4.25
N ILE A 89 -4.65 -4.69 -2.93
CA ILE A 89 -4.70 -5.77 -1.93
C ILE A 89 -5.84 -6.73 -2.24
N TYR A 90 -7.03 -6.20 -2.55
CA TYR A 90 -8.19 -7.00 -2.95
C TYR A 90 -7.95 -7.73 -4.28
N TRP A 91 -7.42 -7.03 -5.31
CA TRP A 91 -7.11 -7.66 -6.61
C TRP A 91 -6.08 -8.77 -6.50
N ALA A 92 -5.09 -8.62 -5.60
CA ALA A 92 -4.07 -9.63 -5.32
C ALA A 92 -4.55 -10.74 -4.38
N ARG A 93 -5.78 -10.67 -3.84
CA ARG A 93 -6.37 -11.67 -2.92
C ARG A 93 -5.56 -11.92 -1.64
N ILE A 94 -4.83 -10.91 -1.18
CA ILE A 94 -4.11 -10.96 0.11
C ILE A 94 -5.10 -11.31 1.22
N SER A 95 -4.79 -12.34 2.01
CA SER A 95 -5.75 -12.87 2.98
C SER A 95 -5.81 -12.08 4.28
N LYS A 96 -4.71 -11.42 4.66
CA LYS A 96 -4.61 -10.66 5.91
C LYS A 96 -3.74 -9.43 5.71
N VAL A 97 -4.14 -8.32 6.32
CA VAL A 97 -3.36 -7.09 6.37
C VAL A 97 -3.17 -6.66 7.81
N TYR A 98 -1.94 -6.30 8.18
CA TYR A 98 -1.63 -5.64 9.43
C TYR A 98 -0.96 -4.29 9.14
N PHE A 99 -1.33 -3.25 9.88
CA PHE A 99 -0.72 -1.93 9.77
C PHE A 99 -0.38 -1.35 11.14
N ALA A 100 0.59 -0.42 11.19
CA ALA A 100 1.02 0.24 12.42
C ALA A 100 0.39 1.61 12.62
N ALA A 101 0.72 2.58 11.76
CA ALA A 101 0.12 3.91 11.78
C ALA A 101 -1.25 3.92 11.09
N THR A 102 -2.10 4.89 11.44
CA THR A 102 -3.45 5.05 10.89
C THR A 102 -3.48 6.13 9.81
N LYS A 103 -4.58 6.20 9.05
CA LYS A 103 -4.84 7.31 8.11
C LYS A 103 -4.80 8.70 8.77
N GLY A 104 -5.12 8.78 10.07
CA GLY A 104 -5.02 10.02 10.83
C GLY A 104 -3.57 10.48 10.97
N ASP A 105 -2.65 9.54 11.16
CA ASP A 105 -1.21 9.81 11.24
C ASP A 105 -0.64 10.22 9.88
N ALA A 106 -1.11 9.59 8.78
CA ALA A 106 -0.74 9.98 7.42
C ALA A 106 -1.25 11.40 7.07
N ALA A 107 -2.50 11.70 7.40
CA ALA A 107 -3.08 13.02 7.17
C ALA A 107 -2.35 14.12 7.96
N ALA A 108 -1.91 13.83 9.19
CA ALA A 108 -1.15 14.76 10.04
C ALA A 108 0.22 15.16 9.45
N ILE A 109 0.75 14.37 8.51
CA ILE A 109 1.99 14.67 7.78
C ILE A 109 1.73 15.06 6.30
N HIS A 110 0.52 15.53 5.99
CA HIS A 110 0.09 16.01 4.67
C HIS A 110 0.06 14.96 3.55
N PHE A 111 -0.12 13.67 3.89
CA PHE A 111 -0.51 12.67 2.90
C PHE A 111 -2.03 12.68 2.72
N ASP A 112 -2.46 12.98 1.49
CA ASP A 112 -3.83 13.40 1.18
C ASP A 112 -4.72 12.22 0.74
N ASP A 113 -4.84 11.21 1.60
CA ASP A 113 -5.76 10.09 1.37
C ASP A 113 -7.23 10.54 1.47
N HIS A 114 -7.49 11.64 2.18
CA HIS A 114 -8.84 12.11 2.51
C HIS A 114 -9.66 12.51 1.27
N ASN A 115 -9.03 13.15 0.28
CA ASN A 115 -9.71 13.58 -0.93
C ASN A 115 -10.21 12.38 -1.77
N ILE A 116 -9.50 11.25 -1.74
CA ILE A 116 -9.94 10.04 -2.46
C ILE A 116 -11.20 9.45 -1.79
N TYR A 117 -11.26 9.45 -0.45
CA TYR A 117 -12.45 9.00 0.26
C TYR A 117 -13.68 9.87 -0.05
N GLN A 118 -13.49 11.19 -0.22
CA GLN A 118 -14.57 12.07 -0.66
C GLN A 118 -14.97 11.79 -2.12
N ALA A 119 -14.01 11.56 -3.02
CA ALA A 119 -14.29 11.22 -4.41
C ALA A 119 -15.07 9.88 -4.55
N ILE A 120 -14.81 8.89 -3.69
CA ILE A 120 -15.56 7.62 -3.66
C ILE A 120 -17.06 7.84 -3.42
N GLU A 121 -17.44 8.84 -2.62
CA GLU A 121 -18.85 9.18 -2.42
C GLU A 121 -19.48 9.79 -3.69
N VAL A 122 -18.72 10.54 -4.49
CA VAL A 122 -19.17 11.12 -5.77
C VAL A 122 -19.46 10.05 -6.82
N PHE A 123 -18.82 8.88 -6.78
CA PHE A 123 -19.13 7.78 -7.69
C PHE A 123 -20.58 7.29 -7.60
N LYS A 124 -21.25 7.48 -6.46
CA LYS A 124 -22.68 7.14 -6.31
C LYS A 124 -23.58 7.97 -7.22
N GLU A 125 -23.11 9.15 -7.64
CA GLU A 125 -23.82 10.05 -8.57
C GLU A 125 -23.39 9.85 -10.03
N TRP A 126 -22.30 9.12 -10.27
CA TRP A 126 -21.72 8.91 -11.60
C TRP A 126 -22.62 8.10 -12.54
N ASP A 127 -23.40 7.15 -12.02
CA ASP A 127 -24.37 6.38 -12.80
C ASP A 127 -25.42 7.26 -13.49
N ASN A 128 -25.61 8.50 -13.02
CA ASN A 128 -26.57 9.47 -13.54
C ASN A 128 -25.93 10.58 -14.41
N LYS A 129 -24.61 10.60 -14.60
CA LYS A 129 -23.94 11.59 -15.46
C LYS A 129 -24.10 11.24 -16.94
N GLU A 130 -24.56 12.21 -17.74
CA GLU A 130 -24.71 12.04 -19.20
C GLU A 130 -23.36 11.87 -19.93
N ASP A 131 -22.32 12.58 -19.49
CA ASP A 131 -21.01 12.58 -20.17
C ASP A 131 -20.08 11.42 -19.76
N LYS A 132 -20.47 10.67 -18.71
CA LYS A 132 -19.72 9.58 -18.08
C LYS A 132 -18.24 9.89 -17.79
N THR A 133 -17.87 11.15 -17.60
CA THR A 133 -16.50 11.53 -17.26
C THR A 133 -16.22 11.32 -15.77
N LEU A 134 -14.98 10.92 -15.49
CA LEU A 134 -14.41 10.86 -14.14
C LEU A 134 -13.61 12.15 -13.95
N TYR A 135 -14.14 13.03 -13.09
CA TYR A 135 -13.69 14.41 -12.83
C TYR A 135 -14.03 15.41 -13.93
#